data_AF-A0A0G3BJ25-F1
#
_entry.id   AF-A0A0G3BJ25-F1
#
_cell.length_a   1.000
_cell.length_b   1.000
_cell.length_c   1.000
_cell.angle_alpha   90.00
_cell.angle_beta   90.00
_cell.angle_gamma   90.00
#
_symmetry.space_group_name_H-M   'P 1'
#
loop_
_entity.id
_entity.type
_entity.pdbx_description
1 polymer ?
#
loop_
_entity_poly.entity_id
_entity_poly.type
_entity_poly.pdbx_seq_one_letter_code
_entity_poly.pdbx_strand_id
1 'polypeptide(L)'
;MLSQKDATDPEAVVAWLKANAAKADKAAAKMAYEHGQALKKRKDWGAATKAFGDSTAFYPTPAAFTEVAEAQLRMLGEIRQRHRNYDQHWRRDIGEAEATYRSALAADSVLRQMTAQERQQAQQNAECLADYLKSAQPPRNCAPLKLYGLPGT
;
A
#
# COMPACT_ATOMS: atom_id res chain seq x y z
N MET A 1 -4.02 -16.66 8.18
CA MET A 1 -4.02 -15.39 7.43
C MET A 1 -2.96 -14.47 8.05
N LEU A 2 -2.40 -13.55 7.28
CA LEU A 2 -1.53 -12.50 7.81
C LEU A 2 -2.40 -11.46 8.51
N SER A 3 -2.00 -10.98 9.70
CA SER A 3 -2.75 -9.94 10.39
C SER A 3 -2.50 -8.57 9.76
N GLN A 4 -3.39 -7.60 9.97
CA GLN A 4 -3.18 -6.23 9.47
C GLN A 4 -1.91 -5.59 10.05
N LYS A 5 -1.61 -5.85 11.33
CA LYS A 5 -0.38 -5.36 11.97
C LYS A 5 0.85 -5.92 11.27
N ASP A 6 0.87 -7.23 11.02
CA ASP A 6 1.99 -7.90 10.36
C ASP A 6 2.09 -7.52 8.87
N ALA A 7 0.98 -7.15 8.23
CA ALA A 7 0.94 -6.68 6.84
C ALA A 7 1.66 -5.35 6.64
N THR A 8 1.85 -4.56 7.70
CA THR A 8 2.64 -3.32 7.69
C THR A 8 4.07 -3.52 8.23
N ASP A 9 4.46 -4.76 8.52
CA ASP A 9 5.81 -5.12 8.98
C ASP A 9 6.52 -5.96 7.90
N PRO A 10 7.49 -5.38 7.16
CA PRO A 10 8.22 -6.08 6.10
C PRO A 10 8.87 -7.40 6.54
N GLU A 11 9.37 -7.49 7.77
CA GLU A 11 10.01 -8.71 8.27
C GLU A 11 8.97 -9.79 8.56
N ALA A 12 7.84 -9.41 9.14
CA ALA A 12 6.72 -10.31 9.39
C ALA A 12 6.12 -10.84 8.08
N VAL A 13 6.01 -10.01 7.04
CA VAL A 13 5.58 -10.43 5.69
C VAL A 13 6.50 -11.51 5.13
N VAL A 14 7.82 -11.28 5.19
CA VAL A 14 8.81 -12.25 4.70
C VAL A 14 8.74 -13.56 5.48
N ALA A 15 8.69 -13.48 6.81
CA ALA A 15 8.58 -14.65 7.68
C ALA A 15 7.30 -15.44 7.38
N TRP A 16 6.17 -14.75 7.23
CA TRP A 16 4.90 -15.36 6.91
C TRP A 16 4.93 -16.07 5.56
N LEU A 17 5.45 -15.43 4.51
CA LEU A 17 5.55 -16.01 3.17
C LEU A 17 6.41 -17.28 3.17
N LYS A 18 7.57 -17.25 3.81
CA LYS A 18 8.45 -18.42 3.92
C LYS A 18 7.77 -19.59 4.63
N ALA A 19 6.99 -19.32 5.67
CA ALA A 19 6.33 -20.36 6.46
C ALA A 19 4.98 -20.85 5.88
N ASN A 20 4.27 -20.01 5.11
CA ASN A 20 2.87 -20.25 4.79
C ASN A 20 2.52 -20.23 3.30
N ALA A 21 3.38 -19.73 2.41
CA ALA A 21 3.01 -19.50 1.00
C ALA A 21 2.50 -20.75 0.26
N ALA A 22 2.98 -21.95 0.63
CA ALA A 22 2.56 -23.21 0.03
C ALA A 22 1.12 -23.62 0.39
N LYS A 23 0.65 -23.26 1.59
CA LYS A 23 -0.68 -23.59 2.14
C LYS A 23 -1.65 -22.40 2.15
N ALA A 24 -1.21 -21.24 1.65
CA ALA A 24 -2.00 -20.02 1.61
C ALA A 24 -3.16 -20.15 0.63
N ASP A 25 -4.29 -19.51 0.96
CA ASP A 25 -5.47 -19.50 0.10
C ASP A 25 -5.33 -18.47 -1.03
N LYS A 26 -4.66 -18.88 -2.10
CA LYS A 26 -4.41 -18.04 -3.28
C LYS A 26 -5.71 -17.73 -4.05
N ALA A 27 -6.72 -18.58 -3.95
CA ALA A 27 -7.99 -18.37 -4.63
C ALA A 27 -8.78 -17.26 -3.95
N ALA A 28 -8.89 -17.29 -2.62
CA ALA A 28 -9.48 -16.19 -1.85
C ALA A 28 -8.73 -14.88 -2.05
N ALA A 29 -7.39 -14.92 -2.05
CA ALA A 29 -6.57 -13.74 -2.32
C ALA A 29 -6.86 -13.13 -3.70
N LYS A 30 -6.99 -13.97 -4.74
CA LYS A 30 -7.30 -13.54 -6.10
C LYS A 30 -8.70 -12.93 -6.21
N MET A 31 -9.71 -13.58 -5.64
CA MET A 31 -11.08 -13.05 -5.62
C MET A 31 -11.16 -11.69 -4.93
N ALA A 32 -10.49 -11.54 -3.78
CA ALA A 32 -10.42 -10.27 -3.06
C ALA A 32 -9.72 -9.18 -3.88
N TYR A 33 -8.62 -9.52 -4.57
CA TYR A 33 -7.91 -8.59 -5.46
C TYR A 33 -8.78 -8.12 -6.63
N GLU A 34 -9.46 -9.04 -7.32
CA GLU A 34 -10.36 -8.72 -8.43
C GLU A 34 -11.54 -7.85 -7.97
N HIS A 35 -12.09 -8.12 -6.78
CA HIS A 35 -13.10 -7.29 -6.16
C HIS A 35 -12.57 -5.88 -5.86
N GLY A 36 -11.37 -5.77 -5.30
CA GLY A 36 -10.68 -4.48 -5.10
C GLY A 36 -10.52 -3.71 -6.40
N GLN A 37 -10.16 -4.38 -7.50
CA GLN A 37 -10.08 -3.74 -8.81
C GLN A 37 -11.43 -3.23 -9.33
N ALA A 38 -12.53 -3.96 -9.07
CA ALA A 38 -13.86 -3.50 -9.41
C ALA A 38 -14.27 -2.24 -8.61
N LEU A 39 -13.92 -2.17 -7.33
CA LEU A 39 -14.19 -1.03 -6.45
C LEU A 39 -13.32 0.19 -6.82
N LYS A 40 -12.04 -0.03 -7.14
CA LYS A 40 -11.11 0.98 -7.68
C LYS A 40 -11.65 1.62 -8.95
N LYS A 41 -12.21 0.83 -9.89
CA LYS A 41 -12.86 1.36 -11.10
C LYS A 41 -14.05 2.27 -10.79
N ARG A 42 -14.78 2.00 -9.70
CA ARG A 42 -15.89 2.83 -9.20
C ARG A 42 -15.43 4.01 -8.34
N LYS A 43 -14.12 4.15 -8.11
CA LYS A 43 -13.51 5.13 -7.20
C LYS A 43 -14.01 5.00 -5.75
N ASP A 44 -14.47 3.81 -5.35
CA ASP A 44 -14.78 3.52 -3.96
C ASP A 44 -13.49 3.10 -3.25
N TRP A 45 -12.67 4.11 -2.92
CA TRP A 45 -11.31 3.87 -2.41
C TRP A 45 -11.30 3.19 -1.05
N GLY A 46 -12.24 3.50 -0.17
CA GLY A 46 -12.32 2.87 1.15
C GLY A 46 -12.65 1.38 1.05
N ALA A 47 -13.62 1.02 0.22
CA ALA A 47 -13.93 -0.39 -0.04
C ALA A 47 -12.79 -1.09 -0.79
N ALA A 48 -12.15 -0.40 -1.75
CA ALA A 48 -11.01 -0.95 -2.48
C ALA A 48 -9.83 -1.27 -1.56
N THR A 49 -9.45 -0.33 -0.67
CA THR A 49 -8.40 -0.55 0.35
C THR A 49 -8.70 -1.78 1.19
N LYS A 50 -9.95 -1.94 1.65
CA LYS A 50 -10.35 -3.13 2.42
C LYS A 50 -10.21 -4.42 1.61
N ALA A 51 -10.71 -4.45 0.37
CA ALA A 51 -10.66 -5.64 -0.47
C ALA A 51 -9.21 -6.04 -0.83
N PHE A 52 -8.34 -5.06 -1.11
CA PHE A 52 -6.91 -5.33 -1.29
C PHE A 52 -6.24 -5.77 0.01
N GLY A 53 -6.62 -5.21 1.16
CA GLY A 53 -6.17 -5.66 2.48
C GLY A 53 -6.53 -7.13 2.74
N ASP A 54 -7.78 -7.52 2.46
CA ASP A 54 -8.22 -8.91 2.53
C ASP A 54 -7.36 -9.80 1.62
N SER A 55 -7.07 -9.35 0.38
CA SER A 55 -6.15 -10.06 -0.53
C SER A 55 -4.79 -10.30 0.12
N THR A 56 -4.18 -9.28 0.73
CA THR A 56 -2.89 -9.42 1.42
C THR A 56 -2.95 -10.37 2.62
N ALA A 57 -4.07 -10.43 3.34
CA ALA A 57 -4.26 -11.32 4.48
C ALA A 57 -4.31 -12.80 4.06
N PHE A 58 -4.90 -13.11 2.90
CA PHE A 58 -4.94 -14.45 2.34
C PHE A 58 -3.62 -14.86 1.69
N TYR A 59 -3.04 -13.97 0.88
CA TYR A 59 -1.75 -14.18 0.22
C TYR A 59 -1.08 -12.82 -0.09
N PRO A 60 -0.04 -12.42 0.66
CA PRO A 60 0.56 -11.08 0.61
C PRO A 60 1.44 -10.91 -0.64
N THR A 61 0.80 -10.68 -1.78
CA THR A 61 1.50 -10.42 -3.04
C THR A 61 2.02 -8.98 -3.10
N PRO A 62 3.12 -8.72 -3.83
CA PRO A 62 3.63 -7.36 -4.02
C PRO A 62 2.59 -6.42 -4.66
N ALA A 63 1.82 -6.93 -5.63
CA ALA A 63 0.78 -6.16 -6.32
C ALA A 63 -0.36 -5.74 -5.37
N ALA A 64 -0.83 -6.64 -4.50
CA ALA A 64 -1.89 -6.33 -3.55
C ALA A 64 -1.45 -5.24 -2.56
N PHE A 65 -0.22 -5.28 -2.05
CA PHE A 65 0.31 -4.22 -1.18
C PHE A 65 0.38 -2.85 -1.87
N THR A 66 0.89 -2.80 -3.11
CA THR A 66 0.90 -1.56 -3.90
C THR A 66 -0.50 -0.98 -4.05
N GLU A 67 -1.50 -1.81 -4.33
CA GLU A 67 -2.89 -1.39 -4.46
C GLU A 67 -3.51 -0.93 -3.13
N VAL A 68 -3.17 -1.57 -1.99
CA VAL A 68 -3.58 -1.09 -0.65
C VAL A 68 -3.06 0.33 -0.42
N ALA A 69 -1.77 0.56 -0.62
CA ALA A 69 -1.14 1.86 -0.38
C ALA A 69 -1.74 2.96 -1.26
N GLU A 70 -1.89 2.69 -2.57
CA GLU A 70 -2.47 3.67 -3.50
C GLU A 70 -3.94 3.98 -3.21
N ALA A 71 -4.76 2.95 -2.96
CA ALA A 71 -6.17 3.14 -2.63
C ALA A 71 -6.32 3.92 -1.31
N GLN A 72 -5.52 3.61 -0.29
CA GLN A 72 -5.52 4.32 0.98
C GLN A 72 -5.17 5.81 0.78
N LEU A 73 -4.10 6.11 0.06
CA LEU A 73 -3.68 7.50 -0.21
C LEU A 73 -4.76 8.27 -0.97
N ARG A 74 -5.42 7.65 -1.95
CA ARG A 74 -6.53 8.28 -2.69
C ARG A 74 -7.75 8.53 -1.81
N MET A 75 -8.14 7.56 -0.98
CA MET A 75 -9.21 7.72 -0.01
C MET A 75 -8.95 8.93 0.90
N LEU A 76 -7.73 9.00 1.44
CA LEU A 76 -7.32 10.10 2.32
C LEU A 76 -7.25 11.43 1.59
N GLY A 77 -6.81 11.44 0.33
CA GLY A 77 -6.84 12.62 -0.54
C GLY A 77 -8.26 13.16 -0.73
N GLU A 78 -9.25 12.29 -0.93
CA GLU A 78 -10.66 12.70 -1.00
C GLU A 78 -11.19 13.24 0.33
N ILE A 79 -10.84 12.61 1.45
CA ILE A 79 -11.20 13.08 2.80
C ILE A 79 -10.61 14.48 3.03
N ARG A 80 -9.33 14.69 2.71
CA ARG A 80 -8.63 15.98 2.85
C ARG A 80 -9.27 17.08 2.00
N GLN A 81 -9.70 16.76 0.77
CA GLN A 81 -10.40 17.72 -0.08
C GLN A 81 -11.75 18.16 0.51
N ARG A 82 -12.48 17.24 1.15
CA ARG A 82 -13.76 17.53 1.81
C ARG A 82 -13.58 18.24 3.15
N HIS A 83 -12.50 17.94 3.87
CA HIS A 83 -12.20 18.47 5.19
C HIS A 83 -10.84 19.15 5.19
N ARG A 84 -10.80 20.46 4.91
CA ARG A 84 -9.55 21.25 4.81
C ARG A 84 -8.64 21.20 6.05
N ASN A 85 -9.18 20.79 7.21
CA ASN A 85 -8.44 20.64 8.47
C ASN A 85 -8.07 19.18 8.79
N TYR A 86 -8.22 18.24 7.84
CA TYR A 86 -7.76 16.85 7.98
C TYR A 86 -6.22 16.80 7.90
N ASP A 87 -5.55 17.27 8.95
CA ASP A 87 -4.09 17.22 9.10
C ASP A 87 -3.67 16.66 10.48
N GLN A 88 -4.59 16.21 11.32
CA GLN A 88 -4.23 15.74 12.67
C GLN A 88 -3.50 14.39 12.70
N HIS A 89 -3.61 13.57 11.63
CA HIS A 89 -3.06 12.21 11.59
C HIS A 89 -2.20 11.90 10.36
N TRP A 90 -1.80 12.93 9.58
CA TRP A 90 -1.08 12.72 8.33
C TRP A 90 0.19 11.88 8.49
N ARG A 91 0.93 12.03 9.60
CA ARG A 91 2.15 11.25 9.86
C ARG A 91 1.88 9.75 9.96
N ARG A 92 0.79 9.38 10.65
CA ARG A 92 0.39 7.98 10.78
C ARG A 92 -0.06 7.45 9.43
N ASP A 93 -0.95 8.19 8.76
CA ASP A 93 -1.57 7.75 7.51
C ASP A 93 -0.54 7.61 6.38
N ILE A 94 0.42 8.53 6.29
CA ILE A 94 1.56 8.42 5.36
C ILE A 94 2.54 7.33 5.78
N GLY A 95 2.79 7.18 7.09
CA GLY A 95 3.64 6.11 7.63
C GLY A 95 3.12 4.71 7.29
N GLU A 96 1.81 4.52 7.35
CA GLU A 96 1.18 3.25 6.97
C GLU A 96 1.35 2.95 5.47
N ALA A 97 1.15 3.95 4.60
CA ALA A 97 1.38 3.79 3.17
C ALA A 97 2.85 3.49 2.83
N GLU A 98 3.79 4.16 3.52
CA GLU A 98 5.23 3.91 3.39
C GLU A 98 5.60 2.47 3.78
N ALA A 99 5.13 2.02 4.95
CA ALA A 99 5.35 0.67 5.44
C ALA A 99 4.71 -0.39 4.53
N THR A 100 3.56 -0.07 3.93
CA THR A 100 2.89 -0.93 2.96
C THR A 100 3.69 -1.08 1.66
N TYR A 101 4.27 0.00 1.12
CA TYR A 101 5.19 -0.12 -0.02
C TYR A 101 6.45 -0.93 0.31
N ARG A 102 7.01 -0.77 1.52
CA ARG A 102 8.13 -1.63 1.97
C ARG A 102 7.73 -3.09 2.06
N SER A 103 6.52 -3.37 2.52
CA SER A 103 5.96 -4.72 2.58
C SER A 103 5.77 -5.32 1.18
N ALA A 104 5.43 -4.51 0.18
CA ALA A 104 5.41 -4.92 -1.22
C ALA A 104 6.79 -5.39 -1.71
N LEU A 105 7.85 -4.60 -1.44
CA LEU A 105 9.23 -4.94 -1.79
C LEU A 105 9.72 -6.18 -1.04
N ALA A 106 9.34 -6.32 0.23
CA ALA A 106 9.69 -7.47 1.05
C ALA A 106 9.02 -8.75 0.55
N ALA A 107 7.74 -8.69 0.18
CA ALA A 107 7.04 -9.77 -0.50
C ALA A 107 7.73 -10.13 -1.83
N ASP A 108 8.15 -9.14 -2.61
CA ASP A 108 8.83 -9.37 -3.90
C ASP A 108 10.20 -10.06 -3.72
N SER A 109 10.91 -9.80 -2.62
CA SER A 109 12.17 -10.50 -2.32
C SER A 109 12.01 -12.02 -2.20
N VAL A 110 10.82 -12.49 -1.81
CA VAL A 110 10.47 -13.91 -1.67
C VAL A 110 9.80 -14.44 -2.93
N LEU A 111 8.80 -13.72 -3.46
CA LEU A 111 7.93 -14.18 -4.53
C LEU A 111 8.45 -13.87 -5.94
N ARG A 112 9.29 -12.83 -6.08
CA ARG A 112 9.90 -12.37 -7.35
C ARG A 112 8.86 -12.15 -8.46
N GLN A 113 7.81 -11.40 -8.14
CA GLN A 113 6.67 -11.18 -9.03
C GLN A 113 6.68 -9.81 -9.70
N MET A 114 7.43 -8.83 -9.16
CA MET A 114 7.57 -7.51 -9.76
C MET A 114 8.60 -7.51 -10.88
N THR A 115 8.27 -6.78 -11.94
CA THR A 115 9.24 -6.31 -12.94
C THR A 115 10.25 -5.35 -12.31
N ALA A 116 11.37 -5.09 -13.01
CA ALA A 116 12.35 -4.11 -12.56
C ALA A 116 11.75 -2.71 -12.39
N GLN A 117 10.85 -2.32 -13.29
CA GLN A 117 10.17 -1.02 -13.24
C GLN A 117 9.22 -0.92 -12.05
N GLU A 118 8.40 -1.94 -11.79
CA GLU A 118 7.49 -1.94 -10.63
C GLU A 118 8.26 -1.90 -9.31
N ARG A 119 9.36 -2.66 -9.21
CA ARG A 119 10.24 -2.64 -8.04
C ARG A 119 10.85 -1.25 -7.82
N GLN A 120 11.38 -0.64 -8.88
CA GLN A 120 11.94 0.70 -8.81
C GLN A 120 10.89 1.73 -8.39
N GLN A 121 9.67 1.64 -8.95
CA GLN A 121 8.58 2.55 -8.59
C GLN A 121 8.16 2.39 -7.12
N ALA A 122 8.00 1.16 -6.62
CA ALA A 122 7.66 0.91 -5.23
C ALA A 122 8.76 1.43 -4.28
N GLN A 123 10.03 1.26 -4.65
CA GLN A 123 11.16 1.80 -3.89
C GLN A 123 11.13 3.33 -3.85
N GLN A 124 10.97 3.99 -4.99
CA GLN A 124 10.87 5.46 -5.05
C GLN A 124 9.67 6.00 -4.25
N ASN A 125 8.53 5.29 -4.31
CA ASN A 125 7.35 5.65 -3.54
C ASN A 125 7.60 5.56 -2.03
N ALA A 126 8.20 4.47 -1.55
CA ALA A 126 8.54 4.32 -0.14
C ALA A 126 9.56 5.39 0.32
N GLU A 127 10.61 5.62 -0.47
CA GLU A 127 11.65 6.61 -0.17
C GLU A 127 11.10 8.03 -0.10
N CYS A 128 10.28 8.45 -1.07
CA CYS A 128 9.74 9.81 -1.06
C CYS A 128 8.74 10.05 0.07
N LEU A 129 7.97 9.02 0.48
CA LEU A 129 7.14 9.11 1.69
C LEU A 129 8.00 9.17 2.96
N ALA A 130 9.07 8.38 3.05
CA ALA A 130 10.00 8.41 4.17
C ALA A 130 10.67 9.79 4.33
N ASP A 131 11.06 10.42 3.23
CA ASP A 131 11.64 11.76 3.22
C ASP A 131 10.62 12.83 3.63
N TYR A 132 9.36 12.69 3.22
CA TYR A 132 8.29 13.57 3.67
C TYR A 132 8.00 13.41 5.16
N LEU A 133 8.00 12.19 5.69
CA LEU A 133 7.82 11.93 7.12
C LEU A 133 8.92 12.59 7.97
N LYS A 134 10.16 12.63 7.46
CA LYS A 134 11.29 13.27 8.14
C LYS A 134 11.23 14.80 8.06
N SER A 135 11.03 15.35 6.86
CA SER A 135 11.18 16.78 6.60
C SER A 135 9.89 17.59 6.74
N ALA A 136 8.72 16.95 6.67
CA ALA A 136 7.42 17.57 6.47
C ALA A 136 7.33 18.50 5.23
N GLN A 137 8.31 18.40 4.32
CA GLN A 137 8.35 19.14 3.06
C GLN A 137 8.13 18.16 1.92
N PRO A 138 7.12 18.36 1.05
CA PRO A 138 6.85 17.42 -0.04
C PRO A 138 8.03 17.41 -1.01
N PRO A 139 8.71 16.25 -1.21
CA PRO A 139 9.79 16.18 -2.18
C PRO A 139 9.27 16.36 -3.60
N ARG A 140 10.14 16.86 -4.49
CA ARG A 140 9.81 17.02 -5.91
C ARG A 140 9.42 15.65 -6.49
N ASN A 141 8.32 15.62 -7.24
CA ASN A 141 7.84 14.42 -7.95
C ASN A 141 7.48 13.18 -7.09
N CYS A 142 7.00 13.34 -5.85
CA CYS A 142 6.48 12.19 -5.08
C CYS A 142 5.05 11.83 -5.51
N ALA A 143 4.90 10.81 -6.37
CA ALA A 143 3.60 10.35 -6.86
C ALA A 143 2.61 9.96 -5.73
N PRO A 144 3.01 9.24 -4.66
CA PRO A 144 2.14 8.97 -3.52
C PRO A 144 1.54 10.22 -2.86
N LEU A 145 2.30 11.30 -2.71
CA LEU A 145 1.77 12.54 -2.13
C LEU A 145 0.79 13.26 -3.04
N LYS A 146 0.93 13.11 -4.37
CA LYS A 146 -0.09 13.57 -5.33
C LYS A 146 -1.40 12.82 -5.14
N LEU A 147 -1.35 11.51 -4.85
CA LEU A 147 -2.54 10.72 -4.51
C LEU A 147 -3.19 11.20 -3.21
N TYR A 148 -2.37 11.54 -2.21
CA TYR A 148 -2.78 12.12 -0.93
C TYR A 148 -3.31 13.57 -1.04
N GLY A 149 -3.30 14.16 -2.24
CA GLY A 149 -3.83 15.51 -2.48
C GLY A 149 -2.87 16.64 -2.09
N LEU A 150 -1.57 16.36 -1.93
CA LEU A 150 -0.54 17.39 -1.78
C LEU A 150 0.05 17.77 -3.15
N PRO A 151 0.38 19.05 -3.38
CA PRO A 151 1.06 19.47 -4.59
C PRO A 151 2.45 18.82 -4.63
N GLY A 152 2.75 18.09 -5.71
CA GLY A 152 4.13 17.75 -6.02
C GLY A 152 4.80 19.01 -6.55
N THR A 153 5.58 19.68 -5.70
CA THR A 153 6.36 20.87 -6.10
C THR A 153 7.43 20.55 -7.12
#